data_AF-A0A2H9SLK4-F1
#
_entry.id   AF-A0A2H9SLK4-F1
#
_cell.length_a   1.000
_cell.length_b   1.000
_cell.length_c   1.000
_cell.angle_alpha   90.00
_cell.angle_beta   90.00
_cell.angle_gamma   90.00
#
_symmetry.space_group_name_H-M   'P 1'
#
loop_
_entity.id
_entity.type
_entity.pdbx_description
1 polymer ?
#
loop_
_entity_poly.entity_id
_entity_poly.type
_entity_poly.pdbx_seq_one_letter_code
_entity_poly.pdbx_strand_id
1 'polypeptide(L)' 'VIEKLNRVIRGTVNYFGTSFSTMETSFYKLDRWIRKRIRCMKHKRIWLTDNWRCTIKHIEKMGLLSCYDLNKARLHC' A
#
# COMPACT_ATOMS: atom_id res chain seq x y z
N VAL A 1 -8.19 -3.79 -11.68
CA VAL A 1 -8.47 -3.59 -10.23
C VAL A 1 -7.41 -2.70 -9.57
N ILE A 2 -6.12 -2.98 -9.77
CA ILE A 2 -5.00 -2.25 -9.13
C ILE A 2 -5.01 -0.76 -9.48
N GLU A 3 -5.31 -0.38 -10.73
CA GLU A 3 -5.41 1.03 -11.13
C GLU A 3 -6.45 1.83 -10.33
N LYS A 4 -7.64 1.25 -10.13
CA LYS A 4 -8.70 1.89 -9.32
C LYS A 4 -8.26 2.07 -7.87
N LEU A 5 -7.57 1.06 -7.31
CA LEU A 5 -7.02 1.12 -5.97
C LEU A 5 -5.92 2.18 -5.86
N ASN A 6 -5.02 2.26 -6.85
CA ASN A 6 -3.97 3.28 -6.91
C ASN A 6 -4.55 4.69 -6.94
N ARG A 7 -5.69 4.91 -7.63
CA ARG A 7 -6.39 6.21 -7.62
C ARG A 7 -6.86 6.59 -6.22
N VAL A 8 -7.43 5.64 -5.47
CA VAL A 8 -7.85 5.85 -4.08
C VAL A 8 -6.65 6.13 -3.19
N ILE A 9 -5.58 5.33 -3.29
CA ILE A 9 -4.34 5.50 -2.52
C ILE A 9 -3.77 6.91 -2.71
N ARG A 10 -3.68 7.39 -3.95
CA ARG A 10 -3.22 8.76 -4.25
C ARG A 10 -4.09 9.82 -3.57
N GLY A 11 -5.41 9.68 -3.64
CA GLY A 11 -6.34 10.60 -2.96
C GLY A 11 -6.16 10.60 -1.44
N THR A 12 -6.03 9.42 -0.85
CA THR A 12 -5.79 9.26 0.60
C THR A 12 -4.49 9.91 1.02
N VAL A 13 -3.39 9.67 0.30
CA VAL A 13 -2.09 10.30 0.60
C VAL A 13 -2.15 11.82 0.41
N ASN A 14 -2.86 12.31 -0.61
CA ASN A 14 -2.99 13.76 -0.82
C ASN A 14 -3.77 14.45 0.31
N TYR A 15 -4.80 13.81 0.85
CA TYR A 15 -5.63 14.39 1.91
C TYR A 15 -4.95 14.28 3.29
N PHE A 16 -4.41 13.11 3.62
CA PHE A 16 -3.86 12.82 4.95
C PHE A 16 -2.34 13.02 5.07
N GLY A 17 -1.61 13.11 3.95
CA GLY A 17 -0.16 13.29 3.89
C GLY A 17 0.27 14.75 3.91
N THR A 18 -0.40 15.59 4.70
CA THR A 18 -0.07 17.01 4.86
C THR A 18 1.21 17.22 5.66
N SER A 19 1.90 18.35 5.47
CA SER A 19 3.20 18.63 6.12
C SER A 19 3.13 18.68 7.65
N PHE A 20 1.98 19.04 8.21
CA PHE A 20 1.76 19.11 9.66
C PHE A 20 1.40 17.75 10.30
N SER A 21 1.15 16.70 9.50
CA SER A 21 0.67 15.41 9.99
C SER A 21 1.72 14.31 9.85
N THR A 22 2.17 13.75 10.98
CA THR A 22 3.11 12.62 10.99
C THR A 22 2.38 11.29 10.78
N MET A 23 1.95 11.03 9.54
CA MET A 23 1.18 9.83 9.15
C MET A 23 2.03 8.63 8.71
N GLU A 24 3.36 8.71 8.79
CA GLU A 24 4.27 7.67 8.28
C GLU A 24 3.97 6.26 8.81
N THR A 25 3.83 6.11 10.12
CA THR A 25 3.57 4.81 10.75
C THR A 25 2.18 4.28 10.41
N SER A 26 1.19 5.16 10.28
CA SER A 26 -0.17 4.82 9.84
C SER A 26 -0.17 4.34 8.39
N PHE A 27 0.52 5.03 7.49
CA PHE A 27 0.64 4.61 6.09
C PHE A 27 1.37 3.28 5.94
N TYR A 28 2.45 3.06 6.70
CA TYR A 28 3.14 1.76 6.68
C TYR A 28 2.24 0.59 7.13
N LYS A 29 1.45 0.80 8.20
CA LYS A 29 0.48 -0.20 8.68
C LYS A 29 -0.64 -0.42 7.66
N LEU A 30 -1.12 0.65 7.03
CA LEU A 30 -2.14 0.61 5.98
C LEU A 30 -1.64 -0.18 4.76
N ASP A 31 -0.42 0.07 4.29
CA ASP A 31 0.17 -0.67 3.17
C ASP A 31 0.31 -2.17 3.49
N ARG A 32 0.70 -2.51 4.72
CA ARG A 32 0.73 -3.91 5.17
C ARG A 32 -0.66 -4.56 5.11
N TRP A 33 -1.70 -3.82 5.50
CA TRP A 33 -3.07 -4.31 5.47
C TRP A 33 -3.59 -4.47 4.03
N ILE A 34 -3.35 -3.49 3.14
CA ILE A 34 -3.70 -3.55 1.72
C ILE A 34 -3.03 -4.75 1.04
N ARG A 35 -1.72 -4.95 1.25
CA ARG A 35 -1.00 -6.13 0.73
C ARG A 35 -1.63 -7.44 1.21
N LYS A 36 -2.09 -7.49 2.47
CA LYS A 36 -2.77 -8.67 3.00
C LYS A 36 -4.12 -8.89 2.29
N ARG A 37 -4.91 -7.84 2.06
CA ARG A 37 -6.17 -7.93 1.30
C ARG A 37 -5.95 -8.42 -0.13
N ILE A 38 -4.90 -7.96 -0.81
CA ILE A 38 -4.53 -8.44 -2.15
C ILE A 38 -4.23 -9.94 -2.14
N ARG A 39 -3.46 -10.42 -1.16
CA ARG A 39 -3.19 -11.85 -0.99
C ARG A 39 -4.47 -12.64 -0.79
N CYS A 40 -5.39 -12.12 0.01
CA CYS A 40 -6.68 -12.76 0.27
C CYS A 40 -7.55 -12.82 -0.98
N MET A 41 -7.54 -11.78 -1.81
CA MET A 41 -8.27 -11.79 -3.07
C MET A 41 -7.72 -12.83 -4.06
N LYS A 42 -6.40 -13.06 -4.05
CA LYS A 42 -5.72 -14.06 -4.91
C LYS A 42 -5.91 -15.49 -4.41
N HIS A 43 -5.67 -15.74 -3.13
CA HIS A 43 -5.70 -17.10 -2.53
C HIS A 43 -7.02 -17.44 -1.85
N LYS A 44 -8.00 -16.52 -1.84
CA LYS A 44 -9.32 -16.65 -1.20
C LYS A 44 -9.27 -17.00 0.29
N ARG A 45 -8.18 -16.66 0.98
CA ARG A 45 -7.95 -16.96 2.41
C ARG A 45 -6.98 -15.97 3.05
N ILE A 46 -6.96 -15.93 4.38
CA ILE A 46 -5.95 -15.22 5.17
C ILE A 46 -4.98 -16.24 5.75
N TRP A 47 -3.74 -16.29 5.24
CA TRP A 47 -2.76 -17.26 5.73
C TRP A 47 -1.32 -16.74 5.72
N LEU A 48 -0.47 -17.24 6.63
CA LEU A 48 0.92 -16.77 6.78
C LEU A 48 1.80 -17.18 5.59
N THR A 49 1.63 -18.39 5.07
CA THR A 49 2.38 -18.90 3.90
C THR A 49 2.11 -18.12 2.62
N ASP A 50 1.00 -17.40 2.54
CA ASP A 50 0.72 -16.56 1.38
C ASP A 50 1.69 -15.37 1.31
N ASN A 51 2.38 -15.02 2.41
CA ASN A 51 3.46 -14.02 2.45
C ASN A 51 4.63 -14.40 1.53
N TRP A 52 5.08 -15.65 1.59
CA TRP A 52 6.18 -16.14 0.75
C TRP A 52 5.73 -16.48 -0.67
N ARG A 53 4.49 -16.98 -0.86
CA ARG A 53 3.95 -17.31 -2.18
C ARG A 53 3.72 -16.09 -3.07
N CYS A 54 3.42 -14.93 -2.48
CA CYS A 54 3.14 -13.69 -3.20
C CYS A 54 4.05 -12.57 -2.68
N THR A 55 5.35 -12.61 -2.93
CA THR A 55 6.29 -11.66 -2.32
C THR A 55 5.92 -10.18 -2.54
N ILE A 56 6.43 -9.29 -1.70
CA ILE A 56 6.19 -7.83 -1.86
C ILE A 56 6.61 -7.37 -3.26
N LYS A 57 7.76 -7.84 -3.75
CA LYS A 57 8.25 -7.62 -5.12
C LYS A 57 7.25 -8.04 -6.20
N HIS A 58 6.50 -9.13 -6.00
CA HIS A 58 5.47 -9.55 -6.95
C HIS A 58 4.31 -8.55 -6.99
N ILE A 59 3.88 -8.03 -5.83
CA ILE A 59 2.81 -7.03 -5.74
C ILE A 59 3.27 -5.68 -6.32
N GLU A 60 4.51 -5.28 -6.09
CA GLU A 60 5.11 -4.09 -6.70
C GLU A 60 5.18 -4.21 -8.22
N LYS A 61 5.58 -5.37 -8.76
CA LYS A 61 5.56 -5.66 -10.20
C LYS A 61 4.16 -5.62 -10.81
N MET A 62 3.11 -5.83 -10.02
CA MET A 62 1.73 -5.63 -10.47
C MET A 62 1.31 -4.15 -10.54
N GLY A 63 2.18 -3.23 -10.09
CA GLY A 63 1.98 -1.79 -10.16
C GLY A 63 1.25 -1.18 -8.95
N LEU A 64 1.18 -1.88 -7.80
CA LEU A 64 0.58 -1.29 -6.60
C LEU A 64 1.46 -0.16 -6.05
N LEU A 65 0.87 1.00 -5.80
CA LEU A 65 1.56 2.11 -5.13
C LEU A 65 1.53 1.93 -3.60
N SER A 66 2.63 2.33 -2.97
CA SER A 66 2.82 2.34 -1.52
C SER A 66 2.45 3.73 -0.97
N CYS A 67 1.57 3.80 0.02
CA CYS A 67 1.19 5.06 0.65
C CYS A 67 2.40 5.72 1.31
N TYR A 68 3.24 4.91 1.96
CA TYR A 68 4.44 5.39 2.63
C TYR A 68 5.43 6.01 1.62
N ASP A 69 5.71 5.32 0.52
CA ASP A 69 6.68 5.80 -0.47
C ASP A 69 6.19 7.05 -1.19
N LEU A 70 4.88 7.14 -1.48
CA LEU A 70 4.27 8.35 -2.05
C LEU A 70 4.37 9.54 -1.10
N ASN A 71 4.08 9.35 0.19
CA ASN A 71 4.16 10.42 1.18
C ASN A 71 5.61 10.87 1.39
N LYS A 72 6.55 9.92 1.44
CA LYS A 72 7.98 10.20 1.58
C LYS A 72 8.53 10.98 0.38
N ALA A 73 8.19 10.56 -0.84
CA ALA A 73 8.57 11.29 -2.05
C ALA A 73 8.07 12.74 -2.04
N ARG A 74 6.93 13.00 -1.39
CA ARG A 74 6.31 14.34 -1.31
C ARG A 74 6.98 15.28 -0.31
N LEU A 75 7.57 14.75 0.76
CA LEU A 75 8.19 15.53 1.84
C LEU A 75 9.66 15.86 1.57
N HIS A 76 10.30 15.18 0.63
CA HIS A 76 11.71 15.37 0.25
C HIS A 76 11.89 16.11 -1.09
N CYS A 77 10.83 16.70 -1.64
CA CYS A 77 10.88 17.68 -2.74
C CYS A 77 10.74 19.09 -2.16
#